data_AF-Q4CSH7-F1
#
_entry.id   AF-Q4CSH7-F1
#
_cell.length_a   1.000
_cell.length_b   1.000
_cell.length_c   1.000
_cell.angle_alpha   90.00
_cell.angle_beta   90.00
_cell.angle_gamma   90.00
#
_symmetry.space_group_name_H-M   'P 1'
#
loop_
_entity.id
_entity.type
_entity.pdbx_description
1 polymer ?
#
loop_
_entity_poly.entity_id
_entity_poly.type
_entity_poly.pdbx_seq_one_letter_code
_entity_poly.pdbx_strand_id
1 'polypeptide(L)'
;MHAKLLGISTPEKGRPQEMDMYVPDEEVDWTSDAYNRLYGERPPQNRSYNCTYHRFSTACFSAFLILLGAAMSAVIAVGGSKSKELNFCHDCKTLILFLLVPGIFFVIMGIVGAVSAWRETKLCSALFSLLLVIAAFLVLGTGVTVVIAYTQVVTSDDSLALYWERAVSNAPSRICDLQCWLHCSGFASTHCCVSNVTAERLPDVSPCYLLAEDGVTTLDPNTLQPVSWPSLTCAPRCNSSNIYNATCKEPLQEFFMNFFPLTTGGLFALGLVFLGFASLAVYRITVTGGRTSYLRYEY
;
A
#
# COMPACT_ATOMS: atom_id res chain seq x y z
N MET A 1 -44.29 -2.41 -100.03
CA MET A 1 -44.62 -3.13 -98.78
C MET A 1 -43.76 -2.55 -97.67
N HIS A 2 -44.39 -2.03 -96.61
CA HIS A 2 -43.90 -1.57 -95.28
C HIS A 2 -42.49 -0.94 -95.20
N ALA A 3 -42.30 0.28 -94.71
CA ALA A 3 -42.64 0.64 -93.34
C ALA A 3 -43.00 2.14 -93.20
N LYS A 4 -44.12 2.37 -92.51
CA LYS A 4 -44.65 3.65 -92.07
C LYS A 4 -44.46 3.68 -90.54
N LEU A 5 -44.08 4.84 -90.00
CA LEU A 5 -44.25 5.29 -88.60
C LEU A 5 -43.30 4.74 -87.51
N LEU A 6 -42.29 5.55 -87.17
CA LEU A 6 -41.87 5.85 -85.80
C LEU A 6 -41.72 7.38 -85.79
N GLY A 7 -42.65 8.21 -85.31
CA GLY A 7 -43.32 8.13 -84.01
C GLY A 7 -42.57 9.04 -83.04
N ILE A 8 -42.75 10.36 -83.20
CA ILE A 8 -42.24 11.39 -82.30
C ILE A 8 -42.94 11.23 -80.95
N SER A 9 -42.26 10.62 -79.97
CA SER A 9 -42.74 10.55 -78.59
C SER A 9 -42.46 11.88 -77.89
N THR A 10 -43.53 12.52 -77.42
CA THR A 10 -43.46 13.65 -76.50
C THR A 10 -42.96 13.17 -75.13
N PRO A 11 -42.17 13.98 -74.41
CA PRO A 11 -41.59 13.58 -73.13
C PRO A 11 -42.68 13.53 -72.06
N GLU A 12 -43.12 12.32 -71.75
CA GLU A 12 -44.00 12.04 -70.63
C GLU A 12 -43.22 12.29 -69.33
N LYS A 13 -43.72 13.24 -68.56
CA LYS A 13 -43.16 13.71 -67.29
C LYS A 13 -43.29 12.58 -66.27
N GLY A 14 -42.29 11.70 -66.21
CA GLY A 14 -42.25 10.56 -65.29
C GLY A 14 -42.47 11.02 -63.85
N ARG A 15 -43.58 10.58 -63.25
CA ARG A 15 -43.75 10.66 -61.80
C ARG A 15 -42.66 9.80 -61.15
N PRO A 16 -41.99 10.27 -60.10
CA PRO A 16 -41.01 9.47 -59.37
C PRO A 16 -41.71 8.24 -58.81
N GLN A 17 -41.17 7.07 -59.15
CA GLN A 17 -41.60 5.78 -58.64
C GLN A 17 -41.33 5.77 -57.12
N GLU A 18 -42.38 5.50 -56.35
CA GLU A 18 -42.33 5.36 -54.90
C GLU A 18 -41.39 4.19 -54.58
N MET A 19 -40.33 4.44 -53.80
CA MET A 19 -39.36 3.39 -53.47
C MET A 19 -40.04 2.35 -52.59
N ASP A 20 -40.10 1.10 -53.06
CA ASP A 20 -40.46 -0.05 -52.23
C ASP A 20 -39.53 -0.10 -51.02
N MET A 21 -40.07 0.26 -49.86
CA MET A 21 -39.36 0.21 -48.59
C MET A 21 -39.29 -1.25 -48.15
N TYR A 22 -38.11 -1.87 -48.32
CA TYR A 22 -37.83 -3.22 -47.84
C TYR A 22 -38.06 -3.29 -46.32
N VAL A 23 -39.02 -4.12 -45.89
CA VAL A 23 -39.26 -4.48 -44.49
C VAL A 23 -38.44 -5.75 -44.21
N PRO A 24 -37.36 -5.69 -43.39
CA PRO A 24 -36.56 -6.87 -43.08
C PRO A 24 -37.35 -7.84 -42.19
N ASP A 25 -37.27 -9.14 -42.49
CA ASP A 25 -37.80 -10.19 -41.62
C ASP A 25 -37.06 -10.20 -40.28
N GLU A 26 -37.82 -10.26 -39.18
CA GLU A 26 -37.34 -10.13 -37.78
C GLU A 26 -36.29 -11.16 -37.37
N GLU A 27 -36.09 -12.24 -38.14
CA GLU A 27 -35.12 -13.30 -37.82
C GLU A 27 -33.68 -12.95 -38.22
N VAL A 28 -33.45 -11.81 -38.89
CA VAL A 28 -32.14 -11.41 -39.39
C VAL A 28 -31.45 -10.43 -38.44
N ASP A 29 -31.05 -10.96 -37.29
CA ASP A 29 -30.52 -10.26 -36.11
C ASP A 29 -29.32 -9.33 -36.39
N TRP A 30 -28.58 -9.54 -37.49
CA TRP A 30 -27.45 -8.68 -37.86
C TRP A 30 -27.88 -7.31 -38.42
N THR A 31 -29.11 -7.16 -38.89
CA THR A 31 -29.62 -5.87 -39.41
C THR A 31 -29.98 -4.90 -38.29
N SER A 32 -30.28 -5.40 -37.08
CA SER A 32 -30.69 -4.57 -35.94
C SER A 32 -29.60 -3.60 -35.52
N ASP A 33 -28.33 -4.01 -35.49
CA ASP A 33 -27.22 -3.13 -35.08
C ASP A 33 -26.98 -1.97 -36.06
N ALA A 34 -27.15 -2.21 -37.36
CA ALA A 34 -27.01 -1.18 -38.39
C ALA A 34 -28.23 -0.24 -38.42
N TYR A 35 -29.45 -0.78 -38.27
CA TYR A 35 -30.69 0.00 -38.28
C TYR A 35 -30.89 0.81 -37.00
N ASN A 36 -30.55 0.27 -35.82
CA ASN A 36 -30.59 0.99 -34.55
C ASN A 36 -29.67 2.22 -34.59
N ARG A 37 -28.55 2.15 -35.32
CA ARG A 37 -27.68 3.31 -35.59
C ARG A 37 -28.32 4.36 -36.51
N LEU A 38 -29.12 3.95 -37.49
CA LEU A 38 -29.77 4.85 -38.44
C LEU A 38 -30.97 5.58 -37.84
N TYR A 39 -31.78 4.89 -37.03
CA TYR A 39 -32.99 5.46 -36.42
C TYR A 39 -32.75 6.27 -35.15
N GLY A 40 -31.49 6.58 -34.83
CA GLY A 40 -31.18 7.53 -33.77
C GLY A 40 -31.44 7.01 -32.35
N GLU A 41 -31.70 5.71 -32.18
CA GLU A 41 -31.50 5.04 -30.91
C GLU A 41 -29.99 5.03 -30.63
N ARG A 42 -29.50 6.16 -30.12
CA ARG A 42 -28.13 6.27 -29.63
C ARG A 42 -27.94 5.10 -28.66
N PRO A 43 -26.96 4.21 -28.86
CA PRO A 43 -26.63 3.23 -27.85
C PRO A 43 -26.42 3.99 -26.53
N PRO A 44 -26.96 3.51 -25.40
CA PRO A 44 -27.20 4.32 -24.22
C PRO A 44 -26.02 5.23 -23.94
N GLN A 45 -26.27 6.53 -24.08
CA GLN A 45 -25.28 7.61 -24.08
C GLN A 45 -24.50 7.70 -22.74
N ASN A 46 -24.86 6.87 -21.75
CA ASN A 46 -24.17 6.69 -20.48
C ASN A 46 -22.75 6.11 -20.61
N ARG A 47 -22.35 5.53 -21.74
CA ARG A 47 -20.97 5.01 -21.90
C ARG A 47 -19.90 6.10 -22.06
N SER A 48 -20.19 7.26 -22.64
CA SER A 48 -19.13 8.24 -22.94
C SER A 48 -18.64 8.98 -21.68
N TYR A 49 -19.53 9.34 -20.76
CA TYR A 49 -19.18 10.05 -19.53
C TYR A 49 -18.31 9.21 -18.59
N ASN A 50 -18.60 7.92 -18.45
CA ASN A 50 -17.80 7.02 -17.61
C ASN A 50 -16.35 6.93 -18.10
N CYS A 51 -16.13 6.92 -19.43
CA CYS A 51 -14.79 6.78 -20.01
C CYS A 51 -13.87 7.96 -19.62
N THR A 52 -14.38 9.20 -19.69
CA THR A 52 -13.60 10.40 -19.34
C THR A 52 -13.29 10.47 -17.85
N TYR A 53 -14.27 10.16 -16.99
CA TYR A 53 -14.06 10.18 -15.53
C TYR A 53 -13.00 9.17 -15.09
N HIS A 54 -13.07 7.93 -15.61
CA HIS A 54 -12.07 6.92 -15.32
C HIS A 54 -10.69 7.39 -15.78
N ARG A 55 -10.58 7.97 -17.00
CA ARG A 55 -9.32 8.51 -17.55
C ARG A 55 -8.68 9.54 -16.63
N PHE A 56 -9.47 10.52 -16.22
CA PHE A 56 -9.04 11.57 -15.31
C PHE A 56 -8.60 11.02 -13.95
N SER A 57 -9.43 10.15 -13.34
CA SER A 57 -9.15 9.54 -12.05
C SER A 57 -7.82 8.76 -12.03
N THR A 58 -7.57 7.91 -13.04
CA THR A 58 -6.29 7.19 -13.12
C THR A 58 -5.12 8.13 -13.38
N ALA A 59 -5.28 9.17 -14.20
CA ALA A 59 -4.20 10.15 -14.42
C ALA A 59 -3.83 10.88 -13.12
N CYS A 60 -4.83 11.33 -12.34
CA CYS A 60 -4.63 11.93 -11.03
C CYS A 60 -3.96 10.96 -10.05
N PHE A 61 -4.42 9.72 -10.00
CA PHE A 61 -3.84 8.69 -9.14
C PHE A 61 -2.39 8.37 -9.53
N SER A 62 -2.10 8.25 -10.82
CA SER A 62 -0.73 8.07 -11.33
C SER A 62 0.17 9.25 -10.98
N ALA A 63 -0.30 10.48 -11.14
CA ALA A 63 0.44 11.67 -10.73
C ALA A 63 0.72 11.67 -9.22
N PHE A 64 -0.26 11.27 -8.41
CA PHE A 64 -0.08 11.12 -6.97
C PHE A 64 0.98 10.07 -6.63
N LEU A 65 0.99 8.91 -7.28
CA LEU A 65 2.01 7.88 -7.08
C LEU A 65 3.42 8.37 -7.46
N ILE A 66 3.54 9.14 -8.56
CA ILE A 66 4.81 9.76 -8.96
C ILE A 66 5.28 10.74 -7.88
N LEU A 67 4.41 11.63 -7.41
CA LEU A 67 4.74 12.61 -6.38
C LEU A 67 5.12 11.93 -5.07
N LEU A 68 4.40 10.90 -4.65
CA LEU A 68 4.69 10.12 -3.45
C LEU A 68 6.04 9.43 -3.56
N GLY A 69 6.30 8.72 -4.66
CA GLY A 69 7.56 8.03 -4.90
C GLY A 69 8.75 8.99 -5.00
N ALA A 70 8.56 10.13 -5.66
CA ALA A 70 9.54 11.20 -5.74
C ALA A 70 9.82 11.83 -4.38
N ALA A 71 8.79 12.09 -3.56
CA ALA A 71 8.96 12.62 -2.21
C ALA A 71 9.76 11.66 -1.32
N MET A 72 9.42 10.36 -1.32
CA MET A 72 10.17 9.35 -0.55
C MET A 72 11.63 9.25 -1.00
N SER A 73 11.89 9.31 -2.30
CA SER A 73 13.25 9.30 -2.86
C SER A 73 14.01 10.60 -2.59
N ALA A 74 13.32 11.74 -2.59
CA ALA A 74 13.90 13.05 -2.33
C ALA A 74 14.33 13.20 -0.86
N VAL A 75 13.58 12.66 0.10
CA VAL A 75 13.98 12.62 1.51
C VAL A 75 15.37 11.96 1.67
N ILE A 76 15.67 10.93 0.87
CA ILE A 76 16.97 10.28 0.87
C ILE A 76 18.04 11.14 0.20
N ALA A 77 17.74 11.74 -0.96
CA ALA A 77 18.70 12.59 -1.66
C ALA A 77 19.13 13.80 -0.81
N VAL A 78 18.16 14.45 -0.17
CA VAL A 78 18.40 15.57 0.76
C VAL A 78 19.08 15.06 2.03
N GLY A 79 18.58 13.98 2.63
CA GLY A 79 19.11 13.41 3.87
C GLY A 79 20.55 12.92 3.75
N GLY A 80 20.92 12.30 2.62
CA GLY A 80 22.28 11.88 2.33
C GLY A 80 23.23 13.06 2.12
N SER A 81 22.80 14.08 1.38
CA SER A 81 23.57 15.32 1.17
C SER A 81 23.78 16.10 2.47
N LYS A 82 22.78 16.09 3.37
CA LYS A 82 22.78 16.76 4.67
C LYS A 82 23.07 15.83 5.85
N SER A 83 23.68 14.67 5.61
CA SER A 83 23.96 13.66 6.64
C SER A 83 24.78 14.15 7.85
N LYS A 84 25.50 15.27 7.71
CA LYS A 84 26.19 15.92 8.84
C LYS A 84 25.27 16.78 9.73
N GLU A 85 24.19 17.32 9.17
CA GLU A 85 23.25 18.21 9.86
C GLU A 85 22.02 17.43 10.36
N LEU A 86 21.55 16.47 9.56
CA LEU A 86 20.52 15.52 9.95
C LEU A 86 21.25 14.30 10.50
N ASN A 87 21.23 14.10 11.82
CA ASN A 87 21.76 12.93 12.52
C ASN A 87 21.05 11.63 12.09
N PHE A 88 21.08 11.28 10.80
CA PHE A 88 20.69 9.96 10.35
C PHE A 88 21.70 8.99 10.97
N CYS A 89 21.19 8.12 11.84
CA CYS A 89 21.98 7.09 12.50
C CYS A 89 22.85 6.37 11.45
N HIS A 90 24.12 6.17 11.77
CA HIS A 90 25.13 5.64 10.83
C HIS A 90 24.73 4.26 10.26
N ASP A 91 23.86 3.53 10.98
CA ASP A 91 23.29 2.23 10.61
C ASP A 91 21.88 2.31 9.99
N CYS A 92 21.42 3.49 9.56
CA CYS A 92 20.14 3.65 8.85
C CYS A 92 20.14 3.11 7.41
N LYS A 93 21.14 2.35 6.96
CA LYS A 93 21.17 1.72 5.63
C LYS A 93 19.88 0.95 5.32
N THR A 94 19.34 0.26 6.32
CA THR A 94 18.07 -0.48 6.19
C THR A 94 16.88 0.45 5.99
N LEU A 95 16.81 1.58 6.71
CA LEU A 95 15.75 2.58 6.57
C LEU A 95 15.83 3.28 5.20
N ILE A 96 17.04 3.60 4.74
CA ILE A 96 17.28 4.15 3.41
C ILE A 96 16.77 3.19 2.34
N LEU A 97 17.14 1.91 2.42
CA LEU A 97 16.66 0.88 1.49
C LEU A 97 15.12 0.74 1.55
N PHE A 98 14.55 0.78 2.75
CA PHE A 98 13.10 0.68 2.97
C PHE A 98 12.32 1.86 2.40
N LEU A 99 12.92 3.05 2.27
CA LEU A 99 12.28 4.20 1.62
C LEU A 99 12.56 4.24 0.11
N LEU A 100 13.78 3.89 -0.31
CA LEU A 100 14.23 4.01 -1.69
C LEU A 100 13.55 3.01 -2.62
N VAL A 101 13.50 1.73 -2.20
CA VAL A 101 12.97 0.65 -3.05
C VAL A 101 11.47 0.85 -3.32
N PRO A 102 10.61 1.08 -2.31
CA PRO A 102 9.22 1.44 -2.55
C PRO A 102 9.09 2.76 -3.30
N GLY A 103 9.91 3.77 -2.99
CA GLY A 103 9.94 5.06 -3.69
C GLY A 103 10.06 4.91 -5.20
N ILE A 104 11.09 4.21 -5.67
CA ILE A 104 11.32 3.95 -7.09
C ILE A 104 10.16 3.12 -7.67
N PHE A 105 9.70 2.10 -6.95
CA PHE A 105 8.58 1.27 -7.38
C PHE A 105 7.30 2.09 -7.62
N PHE A 106 6.95 3.02 -6.72
CA PHE A 106 5.80 3.92 -6.90
C PHE A 106 5.97 4.87 -8.08
N VAL A 107 7.18 5.40 -8.33
CA VAL A 107 7.46 6.22 -9.51
C VAL A 107 7.24 5.42 -10.80
N ILE A 108 7.78 4.20 -10.88
CA ILE A 108 7.60 3.33 -12.05
C ILE A 108 6.12 3.02 -12.27
N MET A 109 5.40 2.62 -11.22
CA MET A 109 3.95 2.38 -11.30
C MET A 109 3.19 3.62 -11.78
N GLY A 110 3.53 4.79 -11.26
CA GLY A 110 2.93 6.04 -11.67
C GLY A 110 3.20 6.40 -13.13
N ILE A 111 4.42 6.20 -13.63
CA ILE A 111 4.76 6.42 -15.04
C ILE A 111 3.97 5.46 -15.95
N VAL A 112 3.94 4.17 -15.61
CA VAL A 112 3.18 3.17 -16.40
C VAL A 112 1.70 3.52 -16.42
N GLY A 113 1.15 3.93 -15.28
CA GLY A 113 -0.24 4.39 -15.18
C GLY A 113 -0.52 5.64 -16.01
N ALA A 114 0.35 6.65 -15.97
CA ALA A 114 0.23 7.87 -16.76
C ALA A 114 0.28 7.57 -18.27
N VAL A 115 1.21 6.72 -18.71
CA VAL A 115 1.31 6.27 -20.10
C VAL A 115 0.06 5.50 -20.51
N SER A 116 -0.47 4.64 -19.64
CA SER A 116 -1.71 3.90 -19.90
C SER A 116 -2.92 4.85 -20.08
N ALA A 117 -2.99 5.92 -19.30
CA ALA A 117 -4.06 6.91 -19.38
C ALA A 117 -3.90 7.86 -20.58
N TRP A 118 -2.68 8.05 -21.08
CA TRP A 118 -2.42 8.92 -22.23
C TRP A 118 -2.56 8.20 -23.57
N ARG A 119 -1.88 7.05 -23.74
CA ARG A 119 -1.83 6.32 -25.02
C ARG A 119 -2.97 5.30 -25.18
N GLU A 120 -3.72 5.01 -24.12
CA GLU A 120 -4.83 4.04 -24.12
C GLU A 120 -4.41 2.65 -24.65
N THR A 121 -3.14 2.27 -24.44
CA THR A 121 -2.62 0.98 -24.90
C THR A 121 -3.03 -0.14 -23.95
N LYS A 122 -3.56 -1.24 -24.52
CA LYS A 122 -3.95 -2.44 -23.75
C LYS A 122 -2.79 -3.00 -22.93
N LEU A 123 -1.58 -3.02 -23.50
CA LEU A 123 -0.37 -3.52 -22.83
C LEU A 123 -0.03 -2.69 -21.57
N CYS A 124 0.00 -1.36 -21.66
CA CYS A 124 0.33 -0.52 -20.50
C CYS A 124 -0.77 -0.61 -19.43
N SER A 125 -2.05 -0.71 -19.83
CA SER A 125 -3.15 -0.91 -18.87
C SER A 125 -3.04 -2.28 -18.17
N ALA A 126 -2.65 -3.33 -18.90
CA ALA A 126 -2.43 -4.66 -18.32
C ALA A 126 -1.25 -4.66 -17.35
N LEU A 127 -0.12 -4.07 -17.73
CA LEU A 127 1.04 -3.92 -16.86
C LEU A 127 0.73 -3.09 -15.62
N PHE A 128 0.01 -1.98 -15.78
CA PHE A 128 -0.42 -1.14 -14.66
C PHE A 128 -1.32 -1.92 -13.69
N SER A 129 -2.31 -2.64 -14.21
CA SER A 129 -3.17 -3.51 -13.40
C SER A 129 -2.37 -4.57 -12.65
N LEU A 130 -1.43 -5.24 -13.32
CA LEU A 130 -0.61 -6.28 -12.70
C LEU A 130 0.23 -5.71 -11.56
N LEU A 131 0.89 -4.57 -11.78
CA LEU A 131 1.70 -3.90 -10.75
C LEU A 131 0.86 -3.48 -9.54
N LEU A 132 -0.34 -2.92 -9.77
CA LEU A 132 -1.25 -2.57 -8.68
C LEU A 132 -1.76 -3.78 -7.91
N VAL A 133 -2.04 -4.89 -8.59
CA VAL A 133 -2.47 -6.14 -7.94
C VAL A 133 -1.34 -6.70 -7.07
N ILE A 134 -0.10 -6.73 -7.58
CA ILE A 134 1.06 -7.15 -6.80
C ILE A 134 1.23 -6.24 -5.57
N ALA A 135 1.18 -4.92 -5.76
CA ALA A 135 1.27 -3.96 -4.68
C ALA A 135 0.15 -4.14 -3.64
N ALA A 136 -1.09 -4.37 -4.10
CA ALA A 136 -2.23 -4.63 -3.23
C ALA A 136 -2.03 -5.90 -2.40
N PHE A 137 -1.61 -7.00 -3.02
CA PHE A 137 -1.34 -8.25 -2.29
C PHE A 137 -0.22 -8.10 -1.27
N LEU A 138 0.83 -7.35 -1.60
CA LEU A 138 1.91 -7.06 -0.64
C LEU A 138 1.37 -6.26 0.55
N VAL A 139 0.61 -5.19 0.31
CA VAL A 139 0.05 -4.32 1.36
C VAL A 139 -1.01 -5.03 2.19
N LEU A 140 -1.87 -5.85 1.57
CA LEU A 140 -2.87 -6.65 2.28
C LEU A 140 -2.19 -7.77 3.08
N GLY A 141 -1.18 -8.43 2.51
CA GLY A 141 -0.40 -9.46 3.18
C GLY A 141 0.36 -8.92 4.40
N THR A 142 0.95 -7.73 4.30
CA THR A 142 1.53 -7.05 5.47
C THR A 142 0.45 -6.67 6.47
N GLY A 143 -0.71 -6.17 6.02
CA GLY A 143 -1.86 -5.89 6.89
C GLY A 143 -2.30 -7.12 7.69
N VAL A 144 -2.46 -8.27 7.04
CA VAL A 144 -2.79 -9.55 7.70
C VAL A 144 -1.68 -9.96 8.67
N THR A 145 -0.41 -9.81 8.30
CA THR A 145 0.72 -10.14 9.18
C THR A 145 0.73 -9.27 10.44
N VAL A 146 0.44 -7.98 10.31
CA VAL A 146 0.32 -7.04 11.43
C VAL A 146 -0.91 -7.39 12.29
N VAL A 147 -2.03 -7.81 11.70
CA VAL A 147 -3.19 -8.30 12.46
C VAL A 147 -2.84 -9.56 13.23
N ILE A 148 -2.13 -10.51 12.65
CA ILE A 148 -1.68 -11.72 13.38
C ILE A 148 -0.79 -11.30 14.56
N ALA A 149 0.19 -10.42 14.33
CA ALA A 149 1.04 -9.89 15.39
C ALA A 149 0.23 -9.15 16.48
N TYR A 150 -0.75 -8.33 16.09
CA TYR A 150 -1.68 -7.68 17.01
C TYR A 150 -2.39 -8.70 17.90
N THR A 151 -2.99 -9.72 17.28
CA THR A 151 -3.74 -10.73 18.01
C THR A 151 -2.86 -11.52 18.97
N GLN A 152 -1.58 -11.74 18.63
CA GLN A 152 -0.64 -12.39 19.53
C GLN A 152 -0.34 -11.50 20.75
N VAL A 153 -0.05 -10.21 20.53
CA VAL A 153 0.23 -9.25 21.61
C VAL A 153 -0.99 -9.08 22.54
N VAL A 154 -2.20 -9.07 21.99
CA VAL A 154 -3.43 -8.89 22.79
C VAL A 154 -3.86 -10.15 23.53
N THR A 155 -3.66 -11.34 22.94
CA THR A 155 -4.14 -12.59 23.54
C THR A 155 -3.14 -13.22 24.50
N SER A 156 -1.84 -12.91 24.38
CA SER A 156 -0.79 -13.55 25.17
C SER A 156 0.18 -12.52 25.72
N ASP A 157 0.06 -12.24 27.03
CA ASP A 157 1.06 -11.48 27.79
C ASP A 157 2.47 -12.09 27.66
N ASP A 158 2.55 -13.43 27.59
CA ASP A 158 3.81 -14.16 27.42
C ASP A 158 4.50 -13.86 26.09
N SER A 159 3.73 -13.62 25.02
CA SER A 159 4.29 -13.32 23.70
C SER A 159 5.08 -12.01 23.72
N LEU A 160 4.54 -10.97 24.35
CA LEU A 160 5.20 -9.68 24.45
C LEU A 160 6.48 -9.77 25.30
N ALA A 161 6.43 -10.56 26.38
CA ALA A 161 7.61 -10.84 27.20
C ALA A 161 8.74 -11.53 26.40
N LEU A 162 8.40 -12.53 25.58
CA LEU A 162 9.36 -13.24 24.73
C LEU A 162 9.96 -12.33 23.64
N TYR A 163 9.13 -11.48 23.02
CA TYR A 163 9.63 -10.49 22.05
C TYR A 163 10.56 -9.47 22.73
N TRP A 164 10.22 -9.05 23.94
CA TRP A 164 11.04 -8.14 24.73
C TRP A 164 12.41 -8.75 25.04
N GLU A 165 12.46 -9.96 25.60
CA GLU A 165 13.71 -10.67 25.93
C GLU A 165 14.60 -10.85 24.69
N ARG A 166 14.00 -11.23 23.56
CA ARG A 166 14.72 -11.35 22.29
C ARG A 166 15.22 -9.99 21.78
N ALA A 167 14.50 -8.91 22.04
CA ALA A 167 14.93 -7.57 21.63
C ALA A 167 16.07 -7.03 22.51
N VAL A 168 16.02 -7.27 23.82
CA VAL A 168 17.09 -6.94 24.78
C VAL A 168 18.41 -7.62 24.39
N SER A 169 18.36 -8.91 24.06
CA SER A 169 19.54 -9.69 23.67
C SER A 169 20.11 -9.29 22.31
N ASN A 170 19.25 -9.01 21.32
CA ASN A 170 19.69 -8.70 19.96
C ASN A 170 20.15 -7.24 19.77
N ALA A 171 19.52 -6.28 20.45
CA ALA A 171 19.74 -4.85 20.20
C ALA A 171 19.61 -4.01 21.49
N PRO A 172 20.51 -4.19 22.48
CA PRO A 172 20.39 -3.54 23.78
C PRO A 172 20.37 -2.00 23.69
N SER A 173 21.14 -1.39 22.79
CA SER A 173 21.15 0.07 22.60
C SER A 173 19.78 0.64 22.21
N ARG A 174 19.05 -0.05 21.31
CA ARG A 174 17.72 0.39 20.87
C ARG A 174 16.68 0.24 21.99
N ILE A 175 16.83 -0.78 22.83
CA ILE A 175 15.97 -0.92 24.01
C ILE A 175 16.21 0.20 25.00
N CYS A 176 17.44 0.69 25.14
CA CYS A 176 17.70 1.85 26.00
C CYS A 176 17.05 3.11 25.50
N ASP A 177 17.12 3.37 24.20
CA ASP A 177 16.45 4.50 23.58
C ASP A 177 14.93 4.39 23.77
N LEU A 178 14.38 3.19 23.59
CA LEU A 178 12.97 2.90 23.80
C LEU A 178 12.55 3.12 25.27
N GLN A 179 13.31 2.60 26.22
CA GLN A 179 13.07 2.76 27.66
C GLN A 179 13.17 4.22 28.08
N CYS A 180 14.13 4.96 27.53
CA CYS A 180 14.28 6.40 27.76
C CYS A 180 13.08 7.17 27.20
N TRP A 181 12.64 6.84 25.98
CA TRP A 181 11.49 7.46 25.33
C TRP A 181 10.17 7.18 26.06
N LEU A 182 9.99 5.97 26.58
CA LEU A 182 8.81 5.57 27.35
C LEU A 182 8.90 5.90 28.85
N HIS A 183 10.01 6.47 29.32
CA HIS A 183 10.29 6.71 30.75
C HIS A 183 10.02 5.49 31.64
N CYS A 184 10.45 4.31 31.17
CA CYS A 184 10.19 3.04 31.82
C CYS A 184 11.47 2.21 31.96
N SER A 185 11.48 1.28 32.91
CA SER A 185 12.59 0.39 33.19
C SER A 185 12.12 -1.05 33.36
N GLY A 186 12.78 -1.97 32.66
CA GLY A 186 12.43 -3.39 32.68
C GLY A 186 11.08 -3.69 32.03
N PHE A 187 10.75 -4.97 31.93
CA PHE A 187 9.50 -5.39 31.31
C PHE A 187 8.31 -5.30 32.27
N ALA A 188 8.39 -5.99 33.42
CA ALA A 188 7.31 -6.14 34.38
C ALA A 188 7.77 -5.73 35.79
N SER A 189 6.81 -5.53 36.71
CA SER A 189 7.08 -5.05 38.08
C SER A 189 8.01 -5.95 38.88
N THR A 190 7.99 -7.25 38.63
CA THR A 190 8.90 -8.24 39.24
C THR A 190 10.32 -8.20 38.65
N HIS A 191 10.54 -7.48 37.55
CA HIS A 191 11.80 -7.45 36.79
C HIS A 191 12.42 -6.05 36.78
N CYS A 192 12.60 -5.48 37.96
CA CYS A 192 13.19 -4.16 38.16
C CYS A 192 14.69 -4.12 37.76
N CYS A 193 15.13 -3.01 37.17
CA CYS A 193 16.50 -2.83 36.65
C CYS A 193 17.41 -1.95 37.52
N VAL A 194 17.01 -1.65 38.76
CA VAL A 194 17.85 -0.88 39.69
C VAL A 194 18.84 -1.82 40.39
N SER A 195 20.14 -1.58 40.21
CA SER A 195 21.21 -2.28 40.92
C SER A 195 21.63 -1.55 42.20
N ASN A 196 22.44 -2.20 43.04
CA ASN A 196 23.11 -1.52 44.16
C ASN A 196 23.90 -0.27 43.73
N VAL A 197 24.59 -0.33 42.58
CA VAL A 197 25.40 0.79 42.07
C VAL A 197 24.54 1.95 41.57
N THR A 198 23.40 1.68 40.94
CA THR A 198 22.49 2.76 40.48
C THR A 198 21.63 3.30 41.60
N ALA A 199 21.25 2.46 42.58
CA ALA A 199 20.52 2.86 43.77
C ALA A 199 21.27 3.90 44.60
N GLU A 200 22.60 3.83 44.72
CA GLU A 200 23.42 4.84 45.42
C GLU A 200 23.24 6.27 44.87
N ARG A 201 22.79 6.41 43.62
CA ARG A 201 22.59 7.71 42.97
C ARG A 201 21.16 8.23 43.10
N LEU A 202 20.25 7.44 43.68
CA LEU A 202 18.83 7.73 43.79
C LEU A 202 18.44 7.85 45.26
N PRO A 203 17.73 8.91 45.68
CA PRO A 203 17.21 9.00 47.04
C PRO A 203 16.10 7.95 47.24
N ASP A 204 16.14 7.22 48.36
CA ASP A 204 15.08 6.31 48.84
C ASP A 204 14.71 5.14 47.91
N VAL A 205 15.59 4.71 46.99
CA VAL A 205 15.34 3.55 46.12
C VAL A 205 16.17 2.35 46.58
N SER A 206 15.51 1.26 46.97
CA SER A 206 16.17 -0.01 47.29
C SER A 206 16.59 -0.75 46.01
N PRO A 207 17.80 -1.35 45.96
CA PRO A 207 18.23 -2.12 44.82
C PRO A 207 17.40 -3.39 44.66
N CYS A 208 17.07 -3.72 43.42
CA CYS A 208 16.30 -4.92 43.06
C CYS A 208 17.20 -6.13 42.78
N TYR A 209 18.46 -5.88 42.44
CA TYR A 209 19.51 -6.90 42.34
C TYR A 209 20.85 -6.33 42.79
N LEU A 210 21.73 -7.20 43.27
CA LEU A 210 23.09 -6.89 43.64
C LEU A 210 24.01 -7.30 42.49
N LEU A 211 24.88 -6.38 42.06
CA LEU A 211 26.00 -6.72 41.19
C LEU A 211 27.17 -7.15 42.07
N ALA A 212 27.64 -8.38 41.90
CA ALA A 212 28.82 -8.86 42.62
C ALA A 212 30.09 -8.11 42.17
N GLU A 213 31.17 -8.22 42.94
CA GLU A 213 32.46 -7.56 42.63
C GLU A 213 33.05 -7.99 41.28
N ASP A 214 32.67 -9.16 40.77
CA ASP A 214 33.06 -9.63 39.44
C ASP A 214 32.44 -8.81 38.29
N GLY A 215 31.43 -7.99 38.57
CA GLY A 215 30.70 -7.19 37.58
C GLY A 215 29.82 -8.00 36.61
N VAL A 216 29.67 -9.32 36.83
CA VAL A 216 28.98 -10.24 35.92
C VAL A 216 27.84 -10.95 36.62
N THR A 217 28.06 -11.39 37.86
CA THR A 217 27.06 -12.15 38.61
C THR A 217 26.04 -11.22 39.25
N THR A 218 24.77 -11.49 39.01
CA THR A 218 23.64 -10.72 39.57
C THR A 218 22.84 -11.56 40.55
N LEU A 219 22.65 -11.04 41.76
CA LEU A 219 22.02 -11.74 42.88
C LEU A 219 20.76 -11.02 43.36
N ASP A 220 19.77 -11.77 43.82
CA ASP A 220 18.61 -11.22 44.54
C ASP A 220 19.04 -10.71 45.94
N PRO A 221 18.64 -9.50 46.35
CA PRO A 221 19.10 -8.90 47.61
C PRO A 221 18.55 -9.59 48.86
N ASN A 222 17.40 -10.28 48.76
CA ASN A 222 16.75 -10.94 49.89
C ASN A 222 17.21 -12.41 50.04
N THR A 223 17.38 -13.11 48.92
CA THR A 223 17.69 -14.54 48.91
C THR A 223 19.15 -14.86 48.62
N LEU A 224 19.92 -13.89 48.09
CA LEU A 224 21.30 -14.05 47.60
C LEU A 224 21.45 -15.14 46.52
N GLN A 225 20.36 -15.50 45.85
CA GLN A 225 20.39 -16.44 44.72
C GLN A 225 20.66 -15.71 43.39
N PRO A 226 21.32 -16.36 42.42
CA PRO A 226 21.49 -15.81 41.09
C PRO A 226 20.16 -15.52 40.40
N VAL A 227 20.03 -14.31 39.83
CA VAL A 227 18.88 -13.89 39.03
C VAL A 227 19.29 -13.67 37.59
N SER A 228 18.37 -13.95 36.66
CA SER A 228 18.61 -13.81 35.22
C SER A 228 18.40 -12.39 34.71
N TRP A 229 17.60 -11.56 35.39
CA TRP A 229 17.57 -10.11 35.17
C TRP A 229 18.79 -9.47 35.85
N PRO A 230 19.39 -8.41 35.28
CA PRO A 230 18.99 -7.64 34.10
C PRO A 230 19.26 -8.32 32.74
N SER A 231 20.07 -9.37 32.65
CA SER A 231 20.58 -9.86 31.35
C SER A 231 19.52 -10.23 30.30
N LEU A 232 18.36 -10.74 30.75
CA LEU A 232 17.25 -11.12 29.88
C LEU A 232 16.15 -10.05 29.76
N THR A 233 16.11 -9.05 30.66
CA THR A 233 14.93 -8.19 30.82
C THR A 233 15.23 -6.69 30.85
N CYS A 234 16.50 -6.33 31.02
CA CYS A 234 16.97 -4.95 31.06
C CYS A 234 18.18 -4.80 30.12
N ALA A 235 18.37 -3.61 29.56
CA ALA A 235 19.57 -3.37 28.77
C ALA A 235 20.78 -3.18 29.72
N PRO A 236 21.85 -3.99 29.61
CA PRO A 236 22.94 -3.99 30.58
C PRO A 236 23.80 -2.72 30.55
N ARG A 237 23.72 -1.90 29.49
CA ARG A 237 24.61 -0.76 29.26
C ARG A 237 23.97 0.61 29.53
N CYS A 238 22.77 0.66 30.11
CA CYS A 238 21.97 1.89 30.10
C CYS A 238 21.74 2.48 31.47
N ASN A 239 22.65 3.37 31.85
CA ASN A 239 22.68 3.97 33.18
C ASN A 239 21.44 4.82 33.47
N SER A 240 20.89 5.54 32.48
CA SER A 240 19.77 6.48 32.68
C SER A 240 18.39 5.89 32.47
N SER A 241 18.26 4.75 31.78
CA SER A 241 16.96 4.09 31.59
C SER A 241 16.65 3.06 32.68
N ASN A 242 17.66 2.69 33.46
CA ASN A 242 17.56 1.72 34.55
C ASN A 242 17.08 2.32 35.88
N ILE A 243 16.68 3.60 35.91
CA ILE A 243 16.34 4.35 37.14
C ILE A 243 14.84 4.70 37.27
N TYR A 244 13.99 4.29 36.33
CA TYR A 244 12.57 4.63 36.35
C TYR A 244 11.77 3.66 37.23
N ASN A 245 10.82 4.19 38.03
CA ASN A 245 9.90 3.39 38.85
C ASN A 245 8.75 2.74 38.04
N ALA A 246 8.59 3.11 36.76
CA ALA A 246 7.57 2.57 35.87
C ALA A 246 8.13 1.43 35.02
N THR A 247 7.29 0.46 34.67
CA THR A 247 7.68 -0.69 33.83
C THR A 247 7.23 -0.52 32.39
N CYS A 248 7.93 -1.16 31.45
CA CYS A 248 7.66 -0.95 30.04
C CYS A 248 6.47 -1.74 29.50
N LYS A 249 5.94 -2.74 30.22
CA LYS A 249 4.82 -3.57 29.74
C LYS A 249 3.59 -2.73 29.38
N GLU A 250 3.08 -1.95 30.33
CA GLU A 250 1.84 -1.18 30.14
C GLU A 250 1.97 -0.12 29.01
N PRO A 251 3.00 0.77 29.02
CA PRO A 251 3.19 1.73 27.93
C PRO A 251 3.40 1.07 26.57
N LEU A 252 4.10 -0.06 26.52
CA LEU A 252 4.35 -0.79 25.29
C LEU A 252 3.06 -1.44 24.75
N GLN A 253 2.26 -2.04 25.63
CA GLN A 253 0.97 -2.59 25.28
C GLN A 253 0.01 -1.50 24.80
N GLU A 254 -0.06 -0.36 25.49
CA GLU A 254 -0.85 0.79 25.08
C GLU A 254 -0.40 1.32 23.70
N PHE A 255 0.91 1.44 23.48
CA PHE A 255 1.47 1.80 22.19
C PHE A 255 1.00 0.85 21.07
N PHE A 256 1.08 -0.46 21.31
CA PHE A 256 0.62 -1.47 20.37
C PHE A 256 -0.90 -1.38 20.12
N MET A 257 -1.70 -1.22 21.18
CA MET A 257 -3.15 -1.11 21.11
C MET A 257 -3.63 0.13 20.35
N ASN A 258 -2.92 1.24 20.47
CA ASN A 258 -3.29 2.49 19.80
C ASN A 258 -2.80 2.54 18.34
N PHE A 259 -1.60 2.00 18.07
CA PHE A 259 -0.96 2.13 16.76
C PHE A 259 -1.39 1.05 15.76
N PHE A 260 -1.62 -0.19 16.22
CA PHE A 260 -1.88 -1.32 15.31
C PHE A 260 -3.23 -1.24 14.61
N PRO A 261 -4.35 -0.88 15.27
CA PRO A 261 -5.63 -0.71 14.58
C PRO A 261 -5.58 0.37 13.50
N LEU A 262 -4.90 1.49 13.77
CA LEU A 262 -4.77 2.58 12.81
C LEU A 262 -3.92 2.15 11.59
N THR A 263 -2.78 1.50 11.83
CA THR A 263 -1.90 1.05 10.75
C THR A 263 -2.52 -0.08 9.94
N THR A 264 -3.15 -1.06 10.58
CA THR A 264 -3.86 -2.13 9.88
C THR A 264 -5.00 -1.57 9.04
N GLY A 265 -5.86 -0.72 9.60
CA GLY A 265 -6.93 -0.04 8.86
C GLY A 265 -6.40 0.75 7.66
N GLY A 266 -5.30 1.48 7.84
CA GLY A 266 -4.62 2.19 6.76
C GLY A 266 -4.08 1.29 5.66
N LEU A 267 -3.46 0.16 6.01
CA LEU A 267 -2.97 -0.83 5.05
C LEU A 267 -4.11 -1.48 4.27
N PHE A 268 -5.20 -1.90 4.95
CA PHE A 268 -6.37 -2.46 4.27
C PHE A 268 -7.02 -1.45 3.32
N ALA A 269 -7.21 -0.22 3.77
CA ALA A 269 -7.76 0.85 2.92
C ALA A 269 -6.88 1.08 1.68
N LEU A 270 -5.56 1.18 1.85
CA LEU A 270 -4.62 1.37 0.74
C LEU A 270 -4.64 0.19 -0.24
N GLY A 271 -4.67 -1.04 0.27
CA GLY A 271 -4.77 -2.25 -0.55
C GLY A 271 -6.07 -2.29 -1.36
N LEU A 272 -7.20 -1.92 -0.76
CA LEU A 272 -8.48 -1.83 -1.45
C LEU A 272 -8.51 -0.73 -2.52
N VAL A 273 -7.88 0.43 -2.25
CA VAL A 273 -7.71 1.49 -3.25
C VAL A 273 -6.92 0.97 -4.45
N PHE A 274 -5.81 0.25 -4.22
CA PHE A 274 -5.03 -0.35 -5.31
C PHE A 274 -5.84 -1.38 -6.11
N LEU A 275 -6.62 -2.24 -5.46
CA LEU A 275 -7.51 -3.18 -6.14
C LEU A 275 -8.62 -2.46 -6.94
N GLY A 276 -9.15 -1.36 -6.40
CA GLY A 276 -10.10 -0.50 -7.11
C GLY A 276 -9.53 0.07 -8.39
N PHE A 277 -8.31 0.63 -8.35
CA PHE A 277 -7.65 1.12 -9.56
C PHE A 277 -7.22 0.01 -10.52
N ALA A 278 -6.86 -1.17 -9.99
CA ALA A 278 -6.58 -2.34 -10.82
C ALA A 278 -7.81 -2.81 -11.58
N SER A 279 -8.97 -2.92 -10.91
CA SER A 279 -10.23 -3.31 -11.58
C SER A 279 -10.65 -2.28 -12.62
N LEU A 280 -10.44 -0.99 -12.37
CA LEU A 280 -10.62 0.07 -13.36
C LEU A 280 -9.68 -0.09 -14.56
N ALA A 281 -8.43 -0.49 -14.34
CA ALA A 281 -7.47 -0.75 -15.41
C ALA A 281 -7.86 -1.99 -16.24
N VAL A 282 -8.38 -3.05 -15.60
CA VAL A 282 -8.93 -4.23 -16.30
C VAL A 282 -10.17 -3.85 -17.12
N TYR A 283 -11.07 -3.05 -16.54
CA TYR A 283 -12.26 -2.56 -17.23
C TYR A 283 -11.90 -1.82 -18.53
N ARG A 284 -10.81 -1.03 -18.54
CA ARG A 284 -10.33 -0.39 -19.77
C ARG A 284 -9.90 -1.39 -20.84
N ILE A 285 -9.23 -2.46 -20.43
CA ILE A 285 -8.75 -3.50 -21.37
C ILE A 285 -9.95 -4.20 -22.02
N THR A 286 -10.97 -4.55 -21.23
CA THR A 286 -12.15 -5.27 -21.72
C THR A 286 -13.05 -4.38 -22.57
N VAL A 287 -13.28 -3.13 -22.18
CA VAL A 287 -14.16 -2.22 -22.93
C VAL A 287 -13.52 -1.72 -24.23
N THR A 288 -12.22 -1.43 -24.24
CA THR A 288 -11.51 -1.08 -25.50
C THR A 288 -11.42 -2.28 -26.46
N GLY A 289 -11.63 -3.51 -25.97
CA GLY A 289 -11.78 -4.72 -26.77
C GLY A 289 -12.97 -4.72 -27.74
N GLY A 290 -13.98 -3.87 -27.52
CA GLY A 290 -15.15 -3.75 -28.38
C GLY A 290 -14.93 -3.03 -29.71
N ARG A 291 -13.74 -2.48 -29.99
CA ARG A 291 -13.37 -2.11 -31.37
C ARG A 291 -12.98 -3.37 -32.11
N THR A 292 -14.01 -4.03 -32.64
CA THR A 292 -13.91 -5.05 -33.67
C THR A 292 -12.88 -4.62 -34.71
N SER A 293 -11.84 -5.43 -34.85
CA SER A 293 -10.95 -5.44 -35.98
C SER A 293 -11.79 -5.68 -37.23
N TYR A 294 -12.21 -4.61 -37.90
CA TYR A 294 -12.63 -4.72 -39.29
C TYR A 294 -11.37 -5.17 -40.06
N LEU A 295 -11.27 -6.48 -40.29
CA LEU A 295 -10.47 -7.00 -41.39
C LEU A 295 -11.01 -6.32 -42.64
N ARG A 296 -10.31 -5.26 -43.06
CA ARG A 296 -10.57 -4.60 -44.33
C ARG A 296 -10.18 -5.62 -45.38
N TYR A 297 -11.16 -6.36 -45.88
CA TYR A 297 -11.01 -7.06 -47.15
C TYR A 297 -10.88 -5.96 -48.20
N GLU A 298 -9.65 -5.66 -48.59
CA GLU A 298 -9.39 -4.94 -49.83
C GLU A 298 -9.72 -5.89 -50.98
N TYR A 299 -10.75 -5.55 -51.75
CA TYR A 299 -11.05 -6.14 -53.04
C TYR A 299 -10.14 -5.53 -54.10
#